data_AF-A0A699SVR9-F1
#
_entry.id   AF-A0A699SVR9-F1
#
_cell.length_a   1.000
_cell.length_b   1.000
_cell.length_c   1.000
_cell.angle_alpha   90.00
_cell.angle_beta   90.00
_cell.angle_gamma   90.00
#
_symmetry.space_group_name_H-M   'P 1'
#
loop_
_entity.id
_entity.type
_entity.pdbx_description
1 polymer ?
#
loop_
_entity_poly.entity_id
_entity_poly.type
_entity_poly.pdbx_seq_one_letter_code
_entity_poly.pdbx_strand_id
1 'polypeptide(L)' 'MVGEPNADHHCWESPEDMDTPRTVYKVSAQNPRSDVAVETAAALAAASIVFKTFDPSYSRKLLQTAIK' A
#
# COMPACT_ATOMS: atom_id res chain seq x y z
N MET A 1 -6.08 3.18 -1.94
CA MET A 1 -6.42 4.12 -0.84
C MET A 1 -7.50 3.49 0.01
N VAL A 2 -7.55 3.80 1.29
CA VAL A 2 -8.59 3.35 2.22
C VAL A 2 -9.03 4.57 3.01
N GLY A 3 -10.33 4.76 3.20
CA GLY A 3 -10.86 5.97 3.85
C GLY A 3 -11.38 7.00 2.86
N GLU A 4 -12.38 7.76 3.30
CA GLU A 4 -12.87 8.95 2.61
C GLU A 4 -12.23 10.19 3.24
N PRO A 5 -11.36 10.94 2.53
CA PRO A 5 -10.60 12.03 3.13
C PRO A 5 -11.47 13.08 3.82
N ASN A 6 -12.64 13.38 3.25
CA ASN A 6 -13.56 14.34 3.84
C ASN A 6 -14.13 13.80 5.15
N ALA A 7 -14.69 12.59 5.18
CA ALA A 7 -15.25 12.04 6.41
C ALA A 7 -14.16 11.85 7.48
N ASP A 8 -13.01 11.30 7.08
CA ASP A 8 -11.90 11.02 7.98
C ASP A 8 -11.31 12.31 8.59
N HIS A 9 -11.17 13.39 7.82
CA HIS A 9 -10.63 14.66 8.34
C HIS A 9 -11.64 15.46 9.20
N HIS A 10 -12.95 15.17 9.10
CA HIS A 10 -13.96 15.78 9.97
C HIS A 10 -14.17 14.99 11.27
N CYS A 11 -13.61 13.78 11.36
CA CYS A 11 -13.65 12.96 12.56
C CYS A 11 -12.47 13.31 13.48
N TRP A 12 -12.77 13.69 14.71
CA TRP A 12 -11.77 13.91 15.77
C TRP A 12 -12.01 12.92 16.90
N GLU A 13 -11.68 11.67 16.62
CA GLU A 13 -11.80 10.53 17.54
C GLU A 13 -10.47 9.76 17.53
N SER A 14 -10.25 8.93 18.55
CA SER A 14 -9.12 7.98 18.49
C SER A 14 -9.32 7.07 17.27
N PRO A 15 -8.25 6.66 16.55
CA PRO A 15 -8.40 5.80 15.37
C PRO A 15 -9.10 4.46 15.65
N GLU A 16 -9.05 4.00 16.91
CA GLU A 16 -9.74 2.81 17.42
C GLU A 16 -11.26 3.01 17.56
N ASP A 17 -11.71 4.26 17.75
CA ASP A 17 -13.09 4.65 18.01
C ASP A 17 -13.78 5.26 16.77
N MET A 18 -13.09 5.34 15.63
CA MET A 18 -13.60 6.00 14.43
C MET A 18 -14.79 5.25 13.80
N ASP A 19 -15.90 5.97 13.65
CA ASP A 19 -17.10 5.48 12.96
C ASP A 19 -17.16 5.85 11.46
N THR A 20 -16.13 6.52 10.91
CA THR A 20 -16.14 6.96 9.51
C THR A 20 -16.03 5.80 8.51
N PRO A 21 -16.72 5.88 7.35
CA PRO A 21 -16.58 4.86 6.31
C PRO A 21 -15.15 4.76 5.77
N ARG A 22 -14.56 3.57 5.88
CA ARG A 22 -13.22 3.26 5.34
C ARG A 22 -13.29 2.58 3.97
N THR A 23 -13.85 3.29 2.99
CA THR A 23 -13.99 2.79 1.61
C THR A 23 -12.65 2.41 1.00
N VAL A 24 -12.61 1.28 0.28
CA VAL A 24 -11.39 0.79 -0.38
C VAL A 24 -11.39 1.16 -1.86
N TYR A 25 -10.35 1.88 -2.26
CA TYR A 25 -10.05 2.21 -3.66
C TYR A 25 -8.81 1.45 -4.13
N LYS A 26 -8.95 0.70 -5.22
CA LYS A 26 -7.87 -0.06 -5.85
C LYS A 26 -7.52 0.49 -7.23
N VAL A 27 -6.24 0.47 -7.56
CA VAL A 27 -5.78 0.67 -8.93
C VAL A 27 -6.05 -0.62 -9.71
N SER A 28 -6.55 -0.50 -10.94
CA SER A 28 -6.75 -1.62 -11.86
C SER A 28 -6.39 -1.22 -13.28
N ALA A 29 -6.31 -2.18 -14.21
CA ALA A 29 -6.07 -1.86 -15.62
C ALA A 29 -7.12 -0.90 -16.21
N GLN A 30 -8.36 -0.94 -15.70
CA GLN A 30 -9.46 -0.05 -16.11
C GLN A 30 -9.43 1.31 -15.41
N ASN A 31 -8.72 1.42 -14.28
CA ASN A 31 -8.55 2.65 -13.51
C ASN A 31 -7.06 2.83 -13.16
N PRO A 32 -6.20 3.14 -14.16
CA PRO A 32 -4.77 3.18 -13.96
C PRO A 32 -4.36 4.42 -13.15
N ARG A 33 -3.41 4.22 -12.23
CA ARG A 33 -2.61 5.28 -11.62
C ARG A 33 -1.17 4.78 -11.48
N SER A 34 -0.32 5.25 -12.39
CA SER A 34 1.09 4.85 -12.49
C SER A 34 1.89 5.20 -11.25
N ASP A 35 1.62 6.34 -10.66
CA ASP A 35 2.48 7.02 -9.69
C ASP A 35 2.53 6.22 -8.39
N VAL A 36 1.34 5.94 -7.83
CA VAL A 36 1.19 5.12 -6.62
C VAL A 36 1.61 3.67 -6.86
N ALA A 37 1.39 3.13 -8.07
CA ALA A 37 1.80 1.76 -8.40
C ALA A 37 3.32 1.63 -8.48
N VAL A 38 4.00 2.58 -9.14
CA VAL A 38 5.46 2.61 -9.29
C VAL A 38 6.14 2.88 -7.95
N GLU A 39 5.62 3.77 -7.13
CA GLU A 39 6.17 4.02 -5.78
C GLU A 39 6.07 2.77 -4.90
N THR A 40 4.93 2.07 -4.94
CA THR A 40 4.75 0.80 -4.22
C THR A 40 5.73 -0.27 -4.72
N ALA A 41 5.90 -0.41 -6.04
CA ALA A 41 6.85 -1.34 -6.64
C ALA A 41 8.30 -1.00 -6.24
N ALA A 42 8.68 0.28 -6.24
CA ALA A 42 10.00 0.74 -5.84
C ALA A 42 10.28 0.43 -4.35
N ALA A 43 9.31 0.67 -3.46
CA ALA A 43 9.43 0.34 -2.05
C ALA A 43 9.60 -1.17 -1.81
N LEU A 44 8.83 -2.01 -2.52
CA LEU A 44 8.94 -3.47 -2.44
C LEU A 44 10.28 -3.97 -3.00
N ALA A 45 10.77 -3.40 -4.09
CA ALA A 45 12.08 -3.72 -4.64
C ALA A 45 13.21 -3.35 -3.66
N ALA A 46 13.17 -2.16 -3.05
CA ALA A 46 14.13 -1.74 -2.04
C ALA A 46 14.10 -2.66 -0.80
N ALA A 47 12.91 -2.98 -0.31
CA ALA A 47 12.73 -3.91 0.80
C ALA A 47 13.28 -5.31 0.47
N SER A 48 13.11 -5.80 -0.77
CA SER A 48 13.65 -7.09 -1.18
C SER A 48 15.18 -7.18 -1.03
N ILE A 49 15.89 -6.07 -1.21
CA ILE A 49 17.36 -5.99 -1.01
C ILE A 49 17.70 -6.10 0.46
N VAL A 50 16.97 -5.37 1.33
CA VAL A 50 17.18 -5.39 2.80
C VAL A 50 16.99 -6.79 3.37
N PHE A 51 15.94 -7.50 2.96
CA PHE A 51 15.63 -8.84 3.47
C PHE A 51 16.46 -9.96 2.82
N LYS A 52 17.31 -9.67 1.84
CA LYS A 52 17.99 -10.68 1.01
C LYS A 52 18.79 -11.71 1.81
N THR A 53 19.42 -11.29 2.91
CA THR A 53 20.29 -12.15 3.74
C THR A 53 19.56 -12.73 4.95
N PHE A 54 18.67 -11.96 5.56
CA PHE A 54 17.96 -12.35 6.78
C PHE A 54 16.75 -13.26 6.50
N ASP A 55 16.00 -12.97 5.44
CA ASP A 55 14.88 -13.79 4.99
C ASP A 55 14.84 -13.85 3.45
N PRO A 56 15.62 -14.77 2.84
CA PRO A 56 15.66 -14.92 1.39
C PRO A 56 14.30 -15.31 0.78
N SER A 57 13.41 -15.95 1.56
CA SER A 57 12.08 -16.34 1.09
C SER A 57 11.19 -15.11 0.95
N TYR A 58 11.17 -14.27 1.98
CA TYR A 58 10.43 -13.01 1.98
C TYR A 58 11.00 -12.02 0.96
N SER A 59 12.33 -11.91 0.86
CA SER A 59 13.01 -11.14 -0.20
C SER A 59 12.51 -11.49 -1.61
N ARG A 60 12.43 -12.78 -1.95
CA ARG A 60 11.89 -13.23 -3.25
C ARG A 60 10.42 -12.84 -3.44
N LYS A 61 9.60 -12.96 -2.40
CA LYS A 61 8.18 -12.58 -2.44
C LYS A 61 7.99 -11.09 -2.71
N LEU A 62 8.80 -10.24 -2.05
CA LEU A 62 8.80 -8.79 -2.25
C LEU A 62 9.19 -8.44 -3.70
N LEU A 63 10.29 -9.01 -4.19
CA LEU A 63 10.77 -8.77 -5.55
C LEU A 63 9.77 -9.23 -6.61
N GLN A 64 9.18 -10.42 -6.45
CA GLN A 64 8.16 -10.91 -7.36
C GLN A 64 6.92 -10.01 -7.40
N THR A 65 6.57 -9.39 -6.27
CA THR A 65 5.44 -8.47 -6.18
C THR A 65 5.76 -7.10 -6.81
N ALA A 66 7.03 -6.67 -6.76
CA ALA A 66 7.48 -5.42 -7.36
C ALA A 66 7.52 -5.44 -8.90
N ILE A 67 7.73 -6.61 -9.50
CA ILE A 67 7.91 -6.77 -10.96
C ILE A 67 6.58 -7.08 -11.68
N LYS A 68 5.54 -7.44 -10.92
CA LYS A 68 4.27 -7.92 -11.46
C LYS A 68 3.31 -6.79 -11.79
#